data_AF-A0A9D8CRP1-F1
#
_entry.id   AF-A0A9D8CRP1-F1
#
_cell.length_a   1.000
_cell.length_b   1.000
_cell.length_c   1.000
_cell.angle_alpha   90.00
_cell.angle_beta   90.00
_cell.angle_gamma   90.00
#
_symmetry.space_group_name_H-M   'P 1'
#
loop_
_entity.id
_entity.type
_entity.pdbx_description
1 polymer ?
#
loop_
_entity_poly.entity_id
_entity_poly.type
_entity_poly.pdbx_seq_one_letter_code
_entity_poly.pdbx_strand_id
1 'polypeptide(L)'
;MSIFPPPAERIRPRNNADGAVVADVEPASAEPVRVEAAARRLAPRPWRVSVTMLLAVGFGLLMFVAVGGVLLMSLAGARENNRSLLRDRIERTVTQVVDRVRAHLDPVQAQASYVARQVEAGLFDPADEADFARVMFGALSATPQVHGMTFLRPDLSVLRVERNSGDVIREDWSDRREAQRLLDDMRVQPTTMWRQPLWSANLGQTLLTLAVPVMDDGWFLGVLVSAVSVTEVSRYLALLSIDTNQTIFLLLDEKHVIAHPNLAGDTPAIGPLQPLPTVDEVGDRVLAQAFGPVRRPLQAVGVLPHSQGHIVDLADDFWLLDVS
;
A
#
# COMPACT_ATOMS: atom_id res chain seq x y z
N MET A 1 32.81 48.08 -3.10
CA MET A 1 33.90 47.13 -3.45
C MET A 1 33.37 46.27 -4.59
N SER A 2 33.67 46.68 -5.84
CA SER A 2 34.16 45.87 -6.97
C SER A 2 33.80 44.36 -6.98
N ILE A 3 33.28 43.68 -8.02
CA ILE A 3 33.27 43.90 -9.50
C ILE A 3 32.13 43.09 -10.17
N PHE A 4 31.60 43.65 -11.26
CA PHE A 4 30.68 43.16 -12.31
C PHE A 4 30.97 41.78 -12.95
N PRO A 5 29.95 41.12 -13.54
CA PRO A 5 30.03 40.48 -14.85
C PRO A 5 29.45 41.38 -15.97
N PRO A 6 30.03 41.42 -17.19
CA PRO A 6 29.46 42.19 -18.30
C PRO A 6 28.35 41.42 -19.06
N PRO A 7 27.33 42.11 -19.61
CA PRO A 7 26.20 41.49 -20.31
C PRO A 7 26.26 41.57 -21.84
N ALA A 8 25.47 40.68 -22.43
CA ALA A 8 24.90 40.58 -23.78
C ALA A 8 25.08 41.75 -24.77
N GLU A 9 25.61 41.41 -25.96
CA GLU A 9 25.65 42.29 -27.12
C GLU A 9 24.46 42.00 -28.05
N ARG A 10 23.55 42.98 -28.17
CA ARG A 10 22.45 43.01 -29.15
C ARG A 10 22.95 43.69 -30.42
N ILE A 11 22.96 42.96 -31.53
CA ILE A 11 23.19 43.49 -32.87
C ILE A 11 21.88 44.14 -33.37
N ARG A 12 21.92 45.46 -33.64
CA ARG A 12 20.94 46.18 -34.49
C ARG A 12 21.57 46.45 -35.86
N PRO A 13 20.82 46.32 -36.97
CA PRO A 13 21.29 46.75 -38.28
C PRO A 13 21.07 48.26 -38.45
N ARG A 14 21.99 48.94 -39.14
CA ARG A 14 21.77 50.31 -39.62
C ARG A 14 22.12 50.40 -41.10
N ASN A 15 21.12 50.87 -41.84
CA ASN A 15 21.03 51.02 -43.27
C ASN A 15 21.75 52.30 -43.74
N ASN A 16 22.52 52.15 -44.82
CA ASN A 16 22.78 52.99 -46.00
C ASN A 16 22.90 54.53 -45.94
N ALA A 17 23.58 55.01 -46.99
CA ALA A 17 23.52 56.31 -47.65
C ALA A 17 24.62 57.34 -47.29
N ASP A 18 25.52 57.52 -48.26
CA ASP A 18 25.76 58.80 -48.98
C ASP A 18 27.24 59.17 -49.12
N GLY A 19 27.62 59.55 -50.34
CA GLY A 19 28.88 60.25 -50.61
C GLY A 19 29.49 59.97 -51.98
N ALA A 20 28.84 60.42 -53.04
CA ALA A 20 29.42 60.48 -54.38
C ALA A 20 30.51 61.56 -54.45
N VAL A 21 31.64 61.26 -55.10
CA VAL A 21 32.55 62.25 -55.69
C VAL A 21 32.86 61.82 -57.11
N VAL A 22 32.75 62.80 -58.00
CA VAL A 22 32.73 62.70 -59.47
C VAL A 22 34.12 63.02 -60.04
N ALA A 23 34.49 62.24 -61.07
CA ALA A 23 35.38 62.50 -62.20
C ALA A 23 36.88 62.77 -61.97
N ASP A 24 37.73 61.97 -62.62
CA ASP A 24 38.26 62.35 -63.93
C ASP A 24 38.75 61.12 -64.71
N VAL A 25 38.42 61.09 -66.00
CA VAL A 25 38.72 60.02 -66.97
C VAL A 25 39.61 60.62 -68.04
N GLU A 26 40.78 60.02 -68.28
CA GLU A 26 41.61 60.28 -69.45
C GLU A 26 41.47 59.11 -70.45
N PRO A 27 41.31 59.35 -71.77
CA PRO A 27 40.73 58.36 -72.69
C PRO A 27 41.73 57.65 -73.61
N ALA A 28 41.21 56.55 -74.18
CA ALA A 28 41.47 56.01 -75.52
C ALA A 28 42.62 55.01 -75.75
N SER A 29 42.25 53.75 -75.91
CA SER A 29 42.46 53.03 -77.19
C SER A 29 41.44 51.89 -77.33
N ALA A 30 40.80 51.82 -78.50
CA ALA A 30 39.68 50.94 -78.79
C ALA A 30 40.13 49.60 -79.39
N GLU A 31 39.46 48.51 -79.01
CA GLU A 31 39.24 47.35 -79.88
C GLU A 31 37.81 46.80 -79.68
N PRO A 32 37.03 46.59 -80.76
CA PRO A 32 35.68 46.05 -80.68
C PRO A 32 35.73 44.52 -80.69
N VAL A 33 35.63 43.88 -79.52
CA VAL A 33 35.44 42.42 -79.44
C VAL A 33 33.96 42.09 -79.62
N ARG A 34 33.69 41.41 -80.75
CA ARG A 34 32.39 40.90 -81.20
C ARG A 34 31.61 40.20 -80.08
N VAL A 35 30.39 40.68 -79.86
CA VAL A 35 29.34 39.95 -79.15
C VAL A 35 28.77 38.92 -80.11
N GLU A 36 29.25 37.67 -80.02
CA GLU A 36 28.58 36.56 -80.69
C GLU A 36 28.57 35.30 -79.80
N ALA A 37 27.36 34.98 -79.33
CA ALA A 37 26.88 33.65 -78.96
C ALA A 37 27.63 32.84 -77.89
N ALA A 38 27.20 32.98 -76.63
CA ALA A 38 27.30 31.88 -75.67
C ALA A 38 26.18 31.91 -74.61
N ALA A 39 24.92 31.89 -75.06
CA ALA A 39 23.80 31.44 -74.22
C ALA A 39 23.92 29.92 -73.98
N ARG A 40 24.92 29.49 -73.19
CA ARG A 40 25.02 28.11 -72.71
C ARG A 40 24.24 27.96 -71.41
N ARG A 41 23.01 27.51 -71.61
CA ARG A 41 22.10 26.82 -70.66
C ARG A 41 22.81 26.27 -69.42
N LEU A 42 22.43 26.76 -68.25
CA LEU A 42 22.60 26.06 -66.97
C LEU A 42 21.67 24.84 -66.97
N ALA A 43 22.14 23.71 -67.51
CA ALA A 43 21.46 22.44 -67.34
C ALA A 43 21.72 21.93 -65.91
N PRO A 44 20.69 21.51 -65.14
CA PRO A 44 20.91 20.89 -63.83
C PRO A 44 21.69 19.59 -64.03
N ARG A 45 22.80 19.47 -63.29
CA ARG A 45 23.70 18.32 -63.31
C ARG A 45 22.91 17.09 -62.82
N PRO A 46 22.74 16.02 -63.62
CA PRO A 46 21.97 14.87 -63.18
C PRO A 46 22.70 14.19 -62.03
N TRP A 47 22.06 14.09 -60.87
CA TRP A 47 22.53 13.26 -59.76
C TRP A 47 22.62 11.82 -60.25
N ARG A 48 23.85 11.36 -60.51
CA ARG A 48 24.14 9.98 -60.89
C ARG A 48 24.20 9.14 -59.62
N VAL A 49 23.03 8.66 -59.18
CA VAL A 49 22.96 7.63 -58.15
C VAL A 49 23.49 6.34 -58.76
N SER A 50 24.55 5.77 -58.20
CA SER A 50 25.04 4.46 -58.65
C SER A 50 23.97 3.40 -58.34
N VAL A 51 23.76 2.44 -59.24
CA VAL A 51 22.78 1.35 -59.05
C VAL A 51 23.08 0.60 -57.74
N THR A 52 24.35 0.46 -57.38
CA THR A 52 24.79 -0.14 -56.11
C THR A 52 24.33 0.66 -54.90
N MET A 53 24.33 1.99 -54.97
CA MET A 53 23.84 2.86 -53.90
C MET A 53 22.32 2.75 -53.74
N LEU A 54 21.57 2.69 -54.85
CA LEU A 54 20.12 2.50 -54.80
C LEU A 54 19.76 1.15 -54.19
N LEU A 55 20.48 0.09 -54.56
CA LEU A 55 20.26 -1.26 -54.05
C LEU A 55 20.63 -1.36 -52.56
N ALA A 56 21.76 -0.80 -52.16
CA ALA A 56 22.20 -0.81 -50.76
C ALA A 56 21.25 -0.03 -49.85
N VAL A 57 20.77 1.14 -50.29
CA VAL A 57 19.80 1.94 -49.54
C VAL A 57 18.44 1.25 -49.47
N GLY A 58 17.95 0.70 -50.59
CA GLY A 58 16.68 -0.02 -50.63
C GLY A 58 16.69 -1.26 -49.73
N PHE A 59 17.75 -2.06 -49.80
CA PHE A 59 17.89 -3.27 -48.98
C PHE A 59 18.08 -2.93 -47.50
N GLY A 60 18.89 -1.90 -47.19
CA GLY A 60 19.07 -1.42 -45.83
C GLY A 60 17.79 -0.88 -45.20
N LEU A 61 16.99 -0.12 -45.96
CA LEU A 61 15.69 0.39 -45.50
C LEU A 61 14.70 -0.76 -45.27
N LEU A 62 14.63 -1.72 -46.20
CA LEU A 62 13.76 -2.88 -46.06
C LEU A 62 14.13 -3.70 -44.82
N MET A 63 15.42 -3.96 -44.61
CA MET A 63 15.92 -4.67 -43.44
C MET A 63 15.64 -3.91 -42.14
N PHE A 64 15.84 -2.59 -42.13
CA PHE A 64 15.55 -1.74 -40.98
C PHE A 64 14.06 -1.78 -40.61
N VAL A 65 13.16 -1.70 -41.59
CA VAL A 65 11.71 -1.79 -41.37
C VAL A 65 11.32 -3.17 -40.86
N ALA A 66 11.86 -4.24 -41.45
CA ALA A 66 11.55 -5.61 -41.05
C ALA A 66 12.04 -5.91 -39.62
N VAL A 67 13.32 -5.66 -39.34
CA VAL A 67 13.93 -5.91 -38.02
C VAL A 67 13.35 -4.96 -36.97
N GLY A 68 13.20 -3.67 -37.30
CA GLY A 68 12.62 -2.67 -36.41
C GLY A 68 11.16 -2.98 -36.07
N GLY A 69 10.37 -3.44 -37.04
CA GLY A 69 8.99 -3.87 -36.84
C GLY A 69 8.90 -5.09 -35.91
N VAL A 70 9.73 -6.11 -36.15
CA VAL A 70 9.79 -7.30 -35.27
C VAL A 70 10.25 -6.92 -33.86
N LEU A 71 11.25 -6.05 -33.73
CA LEU A 71 11.76 -5.59 -32.43
C LEU A 71 10.71 -4.77 -31.67
N LEU A 72 9.99 -3.87 -32.34
CA LEU A 72 8.90 -3.10 -31.75
C LEU A 72 7.75 -4.01 -31.31
N MET A 73 7.38 -5.00 -32.12
CA MET A 73 6.36 -5.99 -31.76
C MET A 73 6.81 -6.88 -30.60
N SER A 74 8.08 -7.27 -30.54
CA SER A 74 8.64 -8.03 -29.43
C SER A 74 8.69 -7.22 -28.13
N LEU A 75 9.06 -5.93 -28.18
CA LEU A 75 9.05 -5.05 -27.01
C LEU A 75 7.64 -4.71 -26.55
N ALA A 76 6.71 -4.49 -27.48
CA ALA A 76 5.31 -4.23 -27.16
C ALA A 76 4.63 -5.48 -26.57
N GLY A 77 4.89 -6.66 -27.15
CA GLY A 77 4.41 -7.94 -26.65
C GLY A 77 4.93 -8.25 -25.24
N ALA A 78 6.21 -7.97 -24.95
CA ALA A 78 6.77 -8.14 -23.61
C ALA A 78 6.14 -7.22 -22.55
N ARG A 79 5.64 -6.04 -22.94
CA ARG A 79 4.97 -5.08 -22.03
C ARG A 79 3.52 -5.47 -21.74
N GLU A 80 2.79 -6.01 -22.71
CA GLU A 80 1.38 -6.39 -22.52
C GLU A 80 1.24 -7.74 -21.81
N ASN A 81 2.15 -8.70 -22.05
CA ASN A 81 2.12 -10.03 -21.42
C ASN A 81 2.45 -10.00 -19.91
N ASN A 82 3.20 -9.01 -19.44
CA ASN A 82 3.58 -8.88 -18.03
C ASN A 82 2.48 -8.25 -17.15
N ARG A 83 1.54 -7.49 -17.72
CA ARG A 83 0.52 -6.75 -16.96
C ARG A 83 -0.62 -7.63 -16.43
N SER A 84 -1.06 -8.63 -17.21
CA SER A 84 -2.07 -9.59 -16.78
C SER A 84 -1.54 -10.53 -15.69
N LEU A 85 -0.28 -10.97 -15.82
CA LEU A 85 0.35 -11.86 -14.85
C LEU A 85 0.63 -11.20 -13.49
N LEU A 86 0.91 -9.89 -13.46
CA LEU A 86 1.06 -9.13 -12.21
C LEU A 86 -0.28 -8.96 -11.48
N ARG A 87 -1.39 -8.70 -12.21
CA ARG A 87 -2.73 -8.58 -11.62
C ARG A 87 -3.22 -9.87 -11.00
N ASP A 88 -3.19 -10.95 -11.78
CA ASP A 88 -3.59 -12.28 -11.32
C ASP A 88 -2.77 -12.73 -10.11
N ARG A 89 -1.50 -12.31 -10.04
CA ARG A 89 -0.63 -12.62 -8.91
C ARG A 89 -1.02 -11.83 -7.66
N ILE A 90 -1.30 -10.52 -7.79
CA ILE A 90 -1.69 -9.67 -6.65
C ILE A 90 -3.04 -10.11 -6.08
N GLU A 91 -4.07 -10.32 -6.90
CA GLU A 91 -5.41 -10.76 -6.44
C GLU A 91 -5.36 -12.11 -5.73
N ARG A 92 -4.58 -13.07 -6.27
CA ARG A 92 -4.37 -14.38 -5.64
C ARG A 92 -3.61 -14.26 -4.32
N THR A 93 -2.61 -13.38 -4.24
CA THR A 93 -1.87 -13.17 -3.00
C THR A 93 -2.74 -12.51 -1.94
N VAL A 94 -3.52 -11.47 -2.26
CA VAL A 94 -4.44 -10.84 -1.29
C VAL A 94 -5.47 -11.84 -0.77
N THR A 95 -6.08 -12.63 -1.65
CA THR A 95 -7.04 -13.67 -1.24
C THR A 95 -6.38 -14.68 -0.30
N GLN A 96 -5.17 -15.15 -0.64
CA GLN A 96 -4.40 -16.06 0.20
C GLN A 96 -4.04 -15.44 1.56
N VAL A 97 -3.73 -14.14 1.60
CA VAL A 97 -3.45 -13.41 2.85
C VAL A 97 -4.70 -13.32 3.70
N VAL A 98 -5.85 -12.96 3.13
CA VAL A 98 -7.14 -12.91 3.83
C VAL A 98 -7.49 -14.28 4.40
N ASP A 99 -7.37 -15.35 3.61
CA ASP A 99 -7.65 -16.72 4.05
C ASP A 99 -6.72 -17.16 5.18
N ARG A 100 -5.44 -16.77 5.13
CA ARG A 100 -4.47 -17.05 6.19
C ARG A 100 -4.77 -16.28 7.48
N VAL A 101 -5.12 -14.99 7.38
CA VAL A 101 -5.54 -14.19 8.54
C VAL A 101 -6.82 -14.74 9.16
N ARG A 102 -7.80 -15.14 8.35
CA ARG A 102 -9.02 -15.84 8.81
C ARG A 102 -8.67 -17.15 9.50
N ALA A 103 -7.86 -18.00 8.88
CA ALA A 103 -7.41 -19.24 9.50
C ALA A 103 -6.68 -19.03 10.84
N HIS A 104 -6.04 -17.87 11.03
CA HIS A 104 -5.42 -17.48 12.29
C HIS A 104 -6.42 -16.95 13.33
N LEU A 105 -7.48 -16.25 12.94
CA LEU A 105 -8.42 -15.59 13.86
C LEU A 105 -9.70 -16.40 14.12
N ASP A 106 -10.20 -17.16 13.15
CA ASP A 106 -11.42 -17.97 13.25
C ASP A 106 -11.40 -18.95 14.44
N PRO A 107 -10.27 -19.60 14.80
CA PRO A 107 -10.22 -20.46 15.97
C PRO A 107 -10.56 -19.73 17.27
N VAL A 108 -10.26 -18.42 17.38
CA VAL A 108 -10.61 -17.60 18.56
C VAL A 108 -12.13 -17.57 18.73
N GLN A 109 -12.85 -17.30 17.64
CA GLN A 109 -14.32 -17.27 17.66
C GLN A 109 -14.92 -18.65 17.87
N ALA A 110 -14.39 -19.66 17.18
CA ALA A 110 -14.87 -21.03 17.31
C ALA A 110 -14.76 -21.51 18.77
N GLN A 111 -13.62 -21.26 19.41
CA GLN A 111 -13.36 -21.67 20.79
C GLN A 111 -14.20 -20.90 21.81
N ALA A 112 -14.25 -19.56 21.72
CA ALA A 112 -15.05 -18.76 22.64
C ALA A 112 -16.55 -19.08 22.54
N SER A 113 -17.05 -19.25 21.31
CA SER A 113 -18.43 -19.66 21.08
C SER A 113 -18.70 -21.10 21.55
N TYR A 114 -17.70 -21.98 21.46
CA TYR A 114 -17.82 -23.33 22.03
C TYR A 114 -17.99 -23.27 23.54
N VAL A 115 -17.14 -22.52 24.26
CA VAL A 115 -17.27 -22.36 25.73
C VAL A 115 -18.64 -21.80 26.11
N ALA A 116 -19.11 -20.76 25.42
CA ALA A 116 -20.43 -20.18 25.67
C ALA A 116 -21.57 -21.20 25.46
N ARG A 117 -21.54 -21.99 24.38
CA ARG A 117 -22.54 -23.05 24.14
C ARG A 117 -22.51 -24.16 25.18
N GLN A 118 -21.37 -24.47 25.77
CA GLN A 118 -21.29 -25.48 26.84
C GLN A 118 -21.95 -24.98 28.12
N VAL A 119 -21.91 -23.66 28.39
CA VAL A 119 -22.68 -23.03 29.46
C VAL A 119 -24.17 -23.10 29.16
N GLU A 120 -24.59 -22.73 27.94
CA GLU A 120 -25.99 -22.82 27.49
C GLU A 120 -26.55 -24.25 27.57
N ALA A 121 -25.69 -25.26 27.37
CA ALA A 121 -26.06 -26.67 27.49
C ALA A 121 -26.13 -27.17 28.95
N GLY A 122 -25.86 -26.31 29.93
CA GLY A 122 -25.83 -26.66 31.36
C GLY A 122 -24.66 -27.56 31.77
N LEU A 123 -23.61 -27.68 30.93
CA LEU A 123 -22.45 -28.50 31.24
C LEU A 123 -21.46 -27.82 32.19
N PHE A 124 -21.45 -26.48 32.20
CA PHE A 124 -20.65 -25.68 33.11
C PHE A 124 -21.47 -24.52 33.65
N ASP A 125 -21.34 -24.27 34.96
CA ASP A 125 -21.96 -23.12 35.60
C ASP A 125 -20.92 -21.98 35.75
N PRO A 126 -21.10 -20.83 35.09
CA PRO A 126 -20.19 -19.69 35.22
C PRO A 126 -20.21 -19.03 36.61
N ALA A 127 -21.15 -19.40 37.48
CA ALA A 127 -21.17 -19.02 38.89
C ALA A 127 -20.16 -19.83 39.73
N ASP A 128 -19.82 -21.07 39.35
CA ASP A 128 -18.66 -21.77 39.92
C ASP A 128 -17.37 -21.24 39.28
N GLU A 129 -16.85 -20.16 39.87
CA GLU A 129 -15.69 -19.47 39.31
C GLU A 129 -14.46 -20.36 39.19
N ALA A 130 -14.27 -21.30 40.12
CA ALA A 130 -13.08 -22.13 40.14
C ALA A 130 -13.13 -23.15 39.00
N ASP A 131 -14.30 -23.74 38.74
CA ASP A 131 -14.49 -24.62 37.60
C ASP A 131 -14.48 -23.87 36.28
N PHE A 132 -15.19 -22.75 36.20
CA PHE A 132 -15.24 -21.98 34.97
C PHE A 132 -13.88 -21.39 34.57
N ALA A 133 -13.05 -20.98 35.54
CA ALA A 133 -11.67 -20.59 35.27
C ALA A 133 -10.84 -21.74 34.68
N ARG A 134 -11.01 -22.99 35.17
CA ARG A 134 -10.34 -24.17 34.58
C ARG A 134 -10.80 -24.43 33.15
N VAL A 135 -12.09 -24.27 32.87
CA VAL A 135 -12.65 -24.41 31.51
C VAL A 135 -12.06 -23.34 30.59
N MET A 136 -12.06 -22.08 31.00
CA MET A 136 -11.46 -20.99 30.21
C MET A 136 -9.96 -21.24 29.98
N PHE A 137 -9.22 -21.65 31.01
CA PHE A 137 -7.80 -21.95 30.88
C PHE A 137 -7.54 -23.15 29.96
N GLY A 138 -8.35 -24.21 30.07
CA GLY A 138 -8.31 -25.34 29.15
C GLY A 138 -8.62 -24.93 27.71
N ALA A 139 -9.59 -24.04 27.51
CA ALA A 139 -9.95 -23.50 26.20
C ALA A 139 -8.79 -22.74 25.53
N LEU A 140 -7.95 -22.06 26.31
CA LEU A 140 -6.75 -21.40 25.78
C LEU A 140 -5.79 -22.38 25.09
N SER A 141 -5.78 -23.67 25.44
CA SER A 141 -4.91 -24.66 24.78
C SER A 141 -5.19 -24.83 23.28
N ALA A 142 -6.44 -24.59 22.85
CA ALA A 142 -6.86 -24.71 21.45
C ALA A 142 -6.64 -23.42 20.63
N THR A 143 -6.27 -22.32 21.28
CA THR A 143 -6.16 -20.99 20.64
C THR A 143 -4.86 -20.30 21.04
N PRO A 144 -3.68 -20.78 20.61
CA PRO A 144 -2.37 -20.28 21.06
C PRO A 144 -2.18 -18.76 20.93
N GLN A 145 -2.83 -18.13 19.95
CA GLN A 145 -2.82 -16.69 19.69
C GLN A 145 -3.59 -15.85 20.73
N VAL A 146 -4.46 -16.48 21.53
CA VAL A 146 -5.22 -15.79 22.58
C VAL A 146 -4.34 -15.62 23.82
N HIS A 147 -4.18 -14.38 24.26
CA HIS A 147 -3.42 -14.02 25.46
C HIS A 147 -4.17 -14.40 26.75
N GLY A 148 -5.49 -14.23 26.75
CA GLY A 148 -6.34 -14.57 27.88
C GLY A 148 -7.82 -14.55 27.54
N MET A 149 -8.62 -15.14 28.42
CA MET A 149 -10.08 -15.14 28.37
C MET A 149 -10.62 -14.48 29.62
N THR A 150 -11.68 -13.69 29.45
CA THR A 150 -12.31 -12.92 30.52
C THR A 150 -13.81 -13.16 30.48
N PHE A 151 -14.40 -13.51 31.61
CA PHE A 151 -15.84 -13.48 31.79
C PHE A 151 -16.24 -12.23 32.55
N LEU A 152 -17.01 -11.36 31.88
CA LEU A 152 -17.57 -10.14 32.43
C LEU A 152 -19.04 -10.39 32.78
N ARG A 153 -19.36 -10.30 34.07
CA ARG A 153 -20.73 -10.52 34.57
C ARG A 153 -21.57 -9.25 34.49
N PRO A 154 -22.92 -9.36 34.54
CA PRO A 154 -23.83 -8.21 34.54
C PRO A 154 -23.59 -7.21 35.68
N ASP A 155 -23.01 -7.65 36.80
CA ASP A 155 -22.63 -6.80 37.93
C ASP A 155 -21.25 -6.13 37.78
N LEU A 156 -20.62 -6.26 36.60
CA LEU A 156 -19.28 -5.75 36.27
C LEU A 156 -18.13 -6.44 37.03
N SER A 157 -18.41 -7.54 37.74
CA SER A 157 -17.37 -8.42 38.26
C SER A 157 -16.73 -9.21 37.13
N VAL A 158 -15.43 -9.44 37.28
CA VAL A 158 -14.60 -10.03 36.24
C VAL A 158 -13.85 -11.25 36.77
N LEU A 159 -13.97 -12.35 36.02
CA LEU A 159 -13.14 -13.52 36.17
C LEU A 159 -12.26 -13.65 34.92
N ARG A 160 -10.95 -13.59 35.09
CA ARG A 160 -9.99 -13.57 33.97
C ARG A 160 -8.92 -14.63 34.16
N VAL A 161 -8.57 -15.28 33.05
CA VAL A 161 -7.45 -16.23 32.98
C VAL A 161 -6.48 -15.79 31.91
N GLU A 162 -5.20 -15.80 32.24
CA GLU A 162 -4.11 -15.50 31.30
C GLU A 162 -3.35 -16.76 30.96
N ARG A 163 -2.88 -16.86 29.72
CA ARG A 163 -2.12 -18.02 29.24
C ARG A 163 -0.80 -18.21 29.99
N ASN A 164 -0.04 -17.13 30.18
CA ASN A 164 1.36 -17.22 30.58
C ASN A 164 1.55 -17.41 32.09
N SER A 165 0.69 -16.80 32.90
CA SER A 165 0.72 -16.95 34.36
C SER A 165 -0.08 -18.17 34.82
N GLY A 166 -1.15 -18.52 34.11
CA GLY A 166 -2.15 -19.47 34.61
C GLY A 166 -2.94 -18.91 35.80
N ASP A 167 -2.76 -17.63 36.11
CA ASP A 167 -3.41 -16.99 37.24
C ASP A 167 -4.89 -16.77 36.94
N VAL A 168 -5.70 -17.01 37.97
CA VAL A 168 -7.12 -16.65 37.99
C VAL A 168 -7.24 -15.28 38.65
N ILE A 169 -7.48 -14.26 37.82
CA ILE A 169 -7.54 -12.87 38.21
C ILE A 169 -9.00 -12.47 38.43
N ARG A 170 -9.25 -11.77 39.54
CA ARG A 170 -10.56 -11.22 39.91
C ARG A 170 -10.47 -9.71 39.99
N GLU A 171 -11.32 -9.02 39.24
CA GLU A 171 -11.35 -7.57 39.17
C GLU A 171 -12.80 -7.08 39.25
N ASP A 172 -12.97 -5.81 39.66
CA ASP A 172 -14.22 -5.07 39.55
C ASP A 172 -14.01 -4.01 38.47
N TRP A 173 -14.80 -4.06 37.40
CA TRP A 173 -14.74 -3.11 36.27
C TRP A 173 -15.91 -2.13 36.28
N SER A 174 -16.56 -1.93 37.43
CA SER A 174 -17.67 -1.00 37.58
C SER A 174 -17.31 0.45 37.28
N ASP A 175 -16.03 0.82 37.38
CA ASP A 175 -15.51 2.14 37.02
C ASP A 175 -15.17 2.29 35.52
N ARG A 176 -15.16 1.19 34.76
CA ARG A 176 -14.77 1.17 33.34
C ARG A 176 -15.97 1.38 32.42
N ARG A 177 -16.05 2.55 31.79
CA ARG A 177 -17.13 2.89 30.86
C ARG A 177 -17.23 1.93 29.68
N GLU A 178 -16.11 1.40 29.21
CA GLU A 178 -16.04 0.43 28.11
C GLU A 178 -16.71 -0.90 28.48
N ALA A 179 -16.55 -1.36 29.73
CA ALA A 179 -17.18 -2.58 30.23
C ALA A 179 -18.70 -2.40 30.38
N GLN A 180 -19.13 -1.26 30.93
CA GLN A 180 -20.55 -0.91 31.02
C GLN A 180 -21.22 -0.90 29.65
N ARG A 181 -20.63 -0.20 28.67
CA ARG A 181 -21.13 -0.16 27.28
C ARG A 181 -21.19 -1.54 26.65
N LEU A 182 -20.17 -2.38 26.86
CA LEU A 182 -20.16 -3.74 26.32
C LEU A 182 -21.35 -4.57 26.85
N LEU A 183 -21.63 -4.49 28.15
CA LEU A 183 -22.77 -5.20 28.75
C LEU A 183 -24.11 -4.66 28.25
N ASP A 184 -24.26 -3.33 28.17
CA ASP A 184 -25.50 -2.72 27.67
C ASP A 184 -25.75 -3.11 26.20
N ASP A 185 -24.73 -3.02 25.34
CA ASP A 185 -24.81 -3.44 23.94
C ASP A 185 -25.22 -4.91 23.82
N MET A 186 -24.56 -5.81 24.54
CA MET A 186 -24.77 -7.26 24.47
C MET A 186 -26.11 -7.70 25.07
N ARG A 187 -26.61 -6.98 26.08
CA ARG A 187 -27.93 -7.24 26.65
C ARG A 187 -29.06 -6.87 25.68
N VAL A 188 -28.88 -5.79 24.90
CA VAL A 188 -29.88 -5.35 23.90
C VAL A 188 -29.79 -6.21 22.64
N GLN A 189 -28.58 -6.51 22.18
CA GLN A 189 -28.35 -7.29 20.97
C GLN A 189 -27.20 -8.29 21.20
N PRO A 190 -27.51 -9.50 21.70
CA PRO A 190 -26.51 -10.52 22.00
C PRO A 190 -25.98 -11.13 20.71
N THR A 191 -24.92 -10.51 20.17
CA THR A 191 -24.25 -10.94 18.94
C THR A 191 -22.75 -11.06 19.17
N THR A 192 -22.16 -12.19 18.77
CA THR A 192 -20.71 -12.36 18.76
C THR A 192 -20.05 -11.38 17.80
N MET A 193 -19.12 -10.56 18.29
CA MET A 193 -18.43 -9.57 17.46
C MET A 193 -17.03 -9.22 17.98
N TRP A 194 -16.14 -8.91 17.04
CA TRP A 194 -14.89 -8.22 17.35
C TRP A 194 -15.20 -6.78 17.77
N ARG A 195 -14.56 -6.32 18.84
CA ARG A 195 -14.71 -4.96 19.37
C ARG A 195 -13.58 -4.07 18.87
N GLN A 196 -13.78 -2.76 19.03
CA GLN A 196 -12.75 -1.78 18.74
C GLN A 196 -11.47 -2.08 19.55
N PRO A 197 -10.28 -1.85 18.98
CA PRO A 197 -9.03 -2.10 19.69
C PRO A 197 -8.94 -1.28 20.98
N LEU A 198 -8.49 -1.92 22.06
CA LEU A 198 -8.45 -1.34 23.40
C LEU A 198 -7.03 -1.39 23.96
N TRP A 199 -6.53 -0.28 24.50
CA TRP A 199 -5.28 -0.28 25.24
C TRP A 199 -5.44 -0.94 26.61
N SER A 200 -4.58 -1.91 26.90
CA SER A 200 -4.57 -2.64 28.16
C SER A 200 -3.41 -2.14 29.02
N ALA A 201 -3.69 -1.26 30.00
CA ALA A 201 -2.65 -0.65 30.84
C ALA A 201 -1.85 -1.67 31.66
N ASN A 202 -2.52 -2.73 32.12
CA ASN A 202 -1.92 -3.87 32.82
C ASN A 202 -0.95 -4.68 31.95
N LEU A 203 -1.23 -4.81 30.65
CA LEU A 203 -0.40 -5.59 29.71
C LEU A 203 0.56 -4.71 28.90
N GLY A 204 0.43 -3.39 28.98
CA GLY A 204 1.26 -2.45 28.22
C GLY A 204 1.13 -2.59 26.70
N GLN A 205 -0.02 -3.05 26.20
CA GLN A 205 -0.25 -3.32 24.78
C GLN A 205 -1.72 -3.17 24.40
N THR A 206 -1.97 -2.99 23.10
CA THR A 206 -3.31 -2.96 22.53
C THR A 206 -3.85 -4.34 22.24
N LEU A 207 -5.11 -4.56 22.57
CA LEU A 207 -5.83 -5.80 22.41
C LEU A 207 -6.93 -5.66 21.36
N LEU A 208 -7.01 -6.67 20.50
CA LEU A 208 -8.20 -7.02 19.73
C LEU A 208 -9.02 -7.98 20.58
N THR A 209 -10.26 -7.61 20.88
CA THR A 209 -11.12 -8.41 21.75
C THR A 209 -12.32 -8.93 20.98
N LEU A 210 -12.55 -10.23 21.07
CA LEU A 210 -13.77 -10.88 20.60
C LEU A 210 -14.71 -11.03 21.79
N ALA A 211 -15.92 -10.50 21.69
CA ALA A 211 -16.94 -10.63 22.70
C ALA A 211 -18.03 -11.60 22.25
N VAL A 212 -18.36 -12.57 23.09
CA VAL A 212 -19.37 -13.61 22.89
C VAL A 212 -20.37 -13.50 24.05
N PRO A 213 -21.67 -13.29 23.79
CA PRO A 213 -22.67 -13.33 24.86
C PRO A 213 -22.77 -14.75 25.42
N VAL A 214 -22.91 -14.88 26.73
CA VAL A 214 -23.16 -16.15 27.40
C VAL A 214 -24.59 -16.13 27.91
N MET A 215 -25.38 -17.09 27.46
CA MET A 215 -26.80 -17.20 27.77
C MET A 215 -27.08 -18.49 28.54
N ASP A 216 -28.22 -18.54 29.21
CA ASP A 216 -28.81 -19.77 29.77
C ASP A 216 -30.33 -19.67 29.68
N ASP A 217 -30.97 -20.56 28.91
CA ASP A 217 -32.41 -20.52 28.63
C ASP A 217 -32.97 -19.12 28.27
N GLY A 218 -32.18 -18.34 27.53
CA GLY A 218 -32.53 -16.97 27.11
C GLY A 218 -32.21 -15.87 28.13
N TRP A 219 -31.70 -16.21 29.30
CA TRP A 219 -31.16 -15.27 30.28
C TRP A 219 -29.72 -14.91 29.96
N PHE A 220 -29.43 -13.61 29.92
CA PHE A 220 -28.08 -13.11 29.71
C PHE A 220 -27.26 -13.24 31.00
N LEU A 221 -26.27 -14.14 31.00
CA LEU A 221 -25.40 -14.42 32.14
C LEU A 221 -24.13 -13.57 32.15
N GLY A 222 -23.77 -12.96 31.02
CA GLY A 222 -22.59 -12.11 30.88
C GLY A 222 -21.95 -12.22 29.50
N VAL A 223 -20.70 -11.80 29.41
CA VAL A 223 -19.93 -11.77 28.16
C VAL A 223 -18.60 -12.49 28.36
N LEU A 224 -18.33 -13.47 27.52
CA LEU A 224 -17.01 -14.08 27.38
C LEU A 224 -16.20 -13.28 26.37
N VAL A 225 -15.06 -12.76 26.80
CA VAL A 225 -14.15 -11.94 26.00
C VAL A 225 -12.84 -12.68 25.81
N SER A 226 -12.44 -12.90 24.56
CA SER A 226 -11.11 -13.43 24.21
C SER A 226 -10.22 -12.31 23.69
N ALA A 227 -9.02 -12.18 24.22
CA ALA A 227 -8.09 -11.11 23.87
C ALA A 227 -6.89 -11.63 23.06
N VAL A 228 -6.63 -10.99 21.92
CA VAL A 228 -5.43 -11.18 21.08
C VAL A 228 -4.68 -9.86 21.04
N SER A 229 -3.36 -9.84 21.25
CA SER A 229 -2.63 -8.57 21.18
C SER A 229 -2.31 -8.19 19.74
N VAL A 230 -2.26 -6.88 19.49
CA VAL A 230 -1.79 -6.32 18.21
C VAL A 230 -0.38 -6.82 17.86
N THR A 231 0.48 -6.96 18.87
CA THR A 231 1.84 -7.50 18.71
C THR A 231 1.83 -8.95 18.20
N GLU A 232 0.92 -9.80 18.71
CA GLU A 232 0.79 -11.18 18.25
C GLU A 232 0.35 -11.26 16.79
N VAL A 233 -0.69 -10.51 16.43
CA VAL A 233 -1.16 -10.42 15.03
C VAL A 233 -0.05 -9.88 14.12
N SER A 234 0.67 -8.87 14.58
CA SER A 234 1.79 -8.27 13.84
C SER A 234 2.94 -9.25 13.63
N ARG A 235 3.24 -10.10 14.62
CA ARG A 235 4.25 -11.16 14.48
C ARG A 235 3.82 -12.21 13.47
N TYR A 236 2.55 -12.59 13.47
CA TYR A 236 1.99 -13.48 12.46
C TYR A 236 2.12 -12.88 11.04
N LEU A 237 1.76 -11.60 10.88
CA LEU A 237 1.90 -10.92 9.60
C LEU A 237 3.35 -10.73 9.16
N ALA A 238 4.29 -10.53 10.09
CA ALA A 238 5.71 -10.46 9.77
C ALA A 238 6.22 -11.77 9.14
N LEU A 239 5.83 -12.92 9.70
CA LEU A 239 6.16 -14.23 9.12
C LEU A 239 5.52 -14.41 7.74
N LEU A 240 4.25 -14.03 7.61
CA LEU A 240 3.54 -14.11 6.35
C LEU A 240 4.15 -13.19 5.28
N SER A 241 4.67 -12.03 5.69
CA SER A 241 5.34 -11.08 4.81
C SER A 241 6.64 -11.64 4.24
N ILE A 242 7.38 -12.38 5.07
CA ILE A 242 8.60 -13.10 4.66
C ILE A 242 8.24 -14.20 3.64
N ASP A 243 7.23 -15.03 3.94
CA ASP A 243 6.80 -16.14 3.07
C ASP A 243 6.36 -15.69 1.67
N THR A 244 5.68 -14.54 1.61
CA THR A 244 5.12 -13.99 0.37
C THR A 244 6.07 -13.03 -0.34
N ASN A 245 7.18 -12.63 0.33
CA ASN A 245 8.07 -11.56 -0.10
C ASN A 245 7.29 -10.26 -0.42
N GLN A 246 6.32 -9.93 0.44
CA GLN A 246 5.46 -8.75 0.36
C GLN A 246 5.18 -8.22 1.77
N THR A 247 5.16 -6.89 1.97
CA THR A 247 4.77 -6.32 3.27
C THR A 247 3.26 -6.40 3.42
N ILE A 248 2.80 -7.19 4.39
CA ILE A 248 1.38 -7.36 4.69
C ILE A 248 1.02 -6.63 5.97
N PHE A 249 -0.04 -5.84 5.91
CA PHE A 249 -0.52 -5.05 7.03
C PHE A 249 -2.05 -5.05 7.07
N LEU A 250 -2.61 -4.69 8.22
CA LEU A 250 -4.04 -4.54 8.44
C LEU A 250 -4.32 -3.13 8.91
N LEU A 251 -5.30 -2.47 8.29
CA LEU A 251 -5.76 -1.15 8.66
C LEU A 251 -7.15 -1.22 9.28
N LEU A 252 -7.37 -0.34 10.25
CA LEU A 252 -8.68 0.17 10.60
C LEU A 252 -8.83 1.52 9.87
N ASP A 253 -10.02 1.82 9.35
CA ASP A 253 -10.44 3.14 8.84
C ASP A 253 -9.47 3.89 7.89
N GLU A 254 -8.64 3.17 7.14
CA GLU A 254 -7.55 3.70 6.27
C GLU A 254 -6.47 4.53 6.97
N LYS A 255 -6.62 4.83 8.27
CA LYS A 255 -5.71 5.72 9.00
C LYS A 255 -4.98 5.00 10.11
N HIS A 256 -5.64 4.08 10.81
CA HIS A 256 -5.04 3.39 11.94
C HIS A 256 -4.57 1.99 11.55
N VAL A 257 -3.44 1.56 12.09
CA VAL A 257 -2.82 0.28 11.74
C VAL A 257 -3.12 -0.74 12.83
N ILE A 258 -3.91 -1.75 12.49
CA ILE A 258 -4.23 -2.88 13.38
C ILE A 258 -3.01 -3.77 13.55
N ALA A 259 -2.30 -4.06 12.46
CA ALA A 259 -1.14 -4.94 12.50
C ALA A 259 -0.18 -4.64 11.35
N HIS A 260 1.11 -4.70 11.61
CA HIS A 260 2.18 -4.45 10.63
C HIS A 260 3.48 -5.10 11.10
N PRO A 261 4.39 -5.57 10.21
CA PRO A 261 5.63 -6.22 10.62
C PRO A 261 6.49 -5.42 11.61
N ASN A 262 6.55 -4.09 11.44
CA ASN A 262 7.23 -3.17 12.38
C ASN A 262 6.64 -3.17 13.81
N LEU A 263 5.41 -3.66 13.99
CA LEU A 263 4.72 -3.76 15.29
C LEU A 263 4.84 -5.16 15.92
N ALA A 264 5.62 -6.07 15.33
CA ALA A 264 5.84 -7.44 15.83
C ALA A 264 6.74 -7.50 17.08
N GLY A 265 7.50 -6.43 17.35
CA GLY A 265 8.35 -6.27 18.53
C GLY A 265 7.69 -5.43 19.62
N ASP A 266 8.49 -4.83 20.49
CA ASP A 266 8.01 -3.88 21.50
C ASP A 266 7.48 -2.62 20.80
N THR A 267 6.15 -2.57 20.67
CA THR A 267 5.41 -1.46 20.06
C THR A 267 5.81 -0.13 20.72
N PRO A 268 5.88 0.99 19.96
CA PRO A 268 5.81 2.31 20.58
C PRO A 268 4.59 2.32 21.51
N ALA A 269 4.74 2.73 22.78
CA ALA A 269 3.63 2.70 23.73
C ALA A 269 2.55 3.71 23.27
N ILE A 270 1.47 3.21 22.67
CA ILE A 270 0.36 4.03 22.19
C ILE A 270 -0.76 3.90 23.20
N GLY A 271 -0.92 4.93 24.02
CA GLY A 271 -1.68 4.87 25.27
C GLY A 271 -3.21 4.80 25.08
N PRO A 272 -3.97 4.95 26.18
CA PRO A 272 -5.42 4.74 26.18
C PRO A 272 -6.22 5.68 25.28
N LEU A 273 -5.68 6.85 24.93
CA LEU A 273 -6.33 7.81 24.03
C LEU A 273 -6.18 7.43 22.55
N GLN A 274 -5.21 6.57 22.23
CA GLN A 274 -4.92 6.15 20.88
C GLN A 274 -4.43 4.70 20.92
N PRO A 275 -5.33 3.71 20.88
CA PRO A 275 -4.92 2.31 20.97
C PRO A 275 -4.12 1.82 19.75
N LEU A 276 -4.19 2.50 18.60
CA LEU A 276 -3.52 2.07 17.38
C LEU A 276 -2.64 3.18 16.80
N PRO A 277 -1.46 2.85 16.25
CA PRO A 277 -0.66 3.83 15.54
C PRO A 277 -1.40 4.25 14.27
N THR A 278 -1.21 5.49 13.87
CA THR A 278 -1.58 5.91 12.52
C THR A 278 -0.58 5.39 11.49
N VAL A 279 -0.95 5.40 10.21
CA VAL A 279 -0.08 5.05 9.08
C VAL A 279 1.26 5.79 9.08
N ASP A 280 1.31 7.01 9.64
CA ASP A 280 2.51 7.83 9.75
C ASP A 280 3.43 7.42 10.92
N GLU A 281 2.89 6.74 11.94
CA GLU A 281 3.58 6.42 13.20
C GLU A 281 4.20 5.01 13.20
N VAL A 282 3.84 4.15 12.26
CA VAL A 282 4.36 2.77 12.14
C VAL A 282 5.82 2.70 11.67
N GLY A 283 6.35 3.82 11.14
CA GLY A 283 7.71 3.87 10.62
C GLY A 283 7.89 3.21 9.25
N ASP A 284 6.79 2.89 8.54
CA ASP A 284 6.81 2.49 7.14
C ASP A 284 6.52 3.71 6.25
N ARG A 285 7.54 4.16 5.50
CA ARG A 285 7.44 5.33 4.62
C ARG A 285 6.53 5.09 3.42
N VAL A 286 6.47 3.86 2.91
CA VAL A 286 5.60 3.50 1.79
C VAL A 286 4.16 3.62 2.25
N LEU A 287 3.84 3.05 3.40
CA LEU A 287 2.49 3.10 3.98
C LEU A 287 2.05 4.53 4.27
N ALA A 288 2.89 5.31 4.94
CA ALA A 288 2.63 6.72 5.27
C ALA A 288 2.31 7.55 4.00
N GLN A 289 3.10 7.37 2.94
CA GLN A 289 2.90 8.12 1.70
C GLN A 289 1.70 7.61 0.88
N ALA A 290 1.38 6.31 0.93
CA ALA A 290 0.25 5.72 0.20
C ALA A 290 -1.10 6.25 0.68
N PHE A 291 -1.25 6.46 1.98
CA PHE A 291 -2.49 6.92 2.61
C PHE A 291 -2.49 8.43 2.91
N GLY A 292 -1.44 9.16 2.55
CA GLY A 292 -1.31 10.61 2.68
C GLY A 292 -2.25 11.43 1.76
N PRO A 293 -2.19 12.78 1.84
CA PRO A 293 -3.14 13.67 1.17
C PRO A 293 -3.04 13.70 -0.37
N VAL A 294 -1.91 13.26 -0.94
CA VAL A 294 -1.72 13.19 -2.40
C VAL A 294 -1.66 11.73 -2.82
N ARG A 295 -2.81 11.20 -3.24
CA ARG A 295 -2.95 9.81 -3.71
C ARG A 295 -2.81 9.75 -5.24
N ARG A 296 -1.93 8.89 -5.75
CA ARG A 296 -1.89 8.53 -7.19
C ARG A 296 -2.55 7.17 -7.39
N PRO A 297 -3.81 7.11 -7.86
CA PRO A 297 -4.49 5.84 -8.05
C PRO A 297 -3.81 5.01 -9.12
N LEU A 298 -3.72 3.69 -8.92
CA LEU A 298 -3.14 2.72 -9.89
C LEU A 298 -3.78 2.80 -11.28
N GLN A 299 -5.04 3.24 -11.33
CA GLN A 299 -5.82 3.45 -12.54
C GLN A 299 -5.21 4.52 -13.46
N ALA A 300 -4.56 5.55 -12.89
CA ALA A 300 -3.96 6.65 -13.65
C ALA A 300 -2.71 6.22 -14.44
N VAL A 301 -2.11 5.06 -14.11
CA VAL A 301 -0.91 4.52 -14.75
C VAL A 301 -1.22 3.28 -15.62
N GLY A 302 -2.51 2.88 -15.71
CA GLY A 302 -2.96 1.77 -16.55
C GLY A 302 -2.44 0.39 -16.12
N VAL A 303 -1.98 0.27 -14.86
CA VAL A 303 -1.39 -0.97 -14.33
C VAL A 303 -2.49 -1.90 -13.79
N LEU A 304 -3.53 -1.36 -13.15
CA LEU A 304 -4.66 -2.11 -12.57
C LEU A 304 -5.97 -1.30 -12.64
N PRO A 305 -6.86 -1.52 -13.62
CA PRO A 305 -8.10 -0.77 -13.83
C PRO A 305 -9.23 -1.15 -12.86
N HIS A 306 -9.06 -2.19 -12.04
CA HIS A 306 -10.04 -2.63 -11.04
C HIS A 306 -9.49 -2.66 -9.61
N SER A 307 -8.25 -2.24 -9.37
CA SER A 307 -7.74 -2.10 -7.99
C SER A 307 -8.00 -0.69 -7.45
N GLN A 308 -8.24 -0.61 -6.14
CA GLN A 308 -8.33 0.65 -5.40
C GLN A 308 -6.97 1.11 -4.87
N GLY A 309 -5.91 0.38 -5.22
CA GLY A 309 -4.58 0.65 -4.73
C GLY A 309 -3.91 1.90 -5.30
N HIS A 310 -2.73 2.21 -4.75
CA HIS A 310 -1.99 3.43 -5.00
C HIS A 310 -0.55 3.12 -5.44
N ILE A 311 0.01 4.01 -6.27
CA ILE A 311 1.45 4.01 -6.56
C ILE A 311 2.12 5.01 -5.64
N VAL A 312 3.18 4.56 -4.98
CA VAL A 312 4.02 5.40 -4.13
C VAL A 312 5.40 5.55 -4.77
N ASP A 313 5.72 6.77 -5.18
CA ASP A 313 7.04 7.14 -5.71
C ASP A 313 7.94 7.58 -4.55
N LEU A 314 8.99 6.79 -4.26
CA LEU A 314 10.00 7.10 -3.24
C LEU A 314 11.37 7.25 -3.91
N ALA A 315 11.76 8.50 -4.17
CA ALA A 315 13.07 8.94 -4.69
C ALA A 315 13.56 8.21 -5.97
N ASP A 316 13.98 6.94 -5.86
CA ASP A 316 14.57 6.10 -6.90
C ASP A 316 13.77 4.80 -7.20
N ASP A 317 12.71 4.48 -6.42
CA ASP A 317 11.88 3.27 -6.57
C ASP A 317 10.37 3.59 -6.56
N PHE A 318 9.57 2.71 -7.18
CA PHE A 318 8.11 2.75 -7.15
C PHE A 318 7.55 1.52 -6.42
N TRP A 319 6.57 1.76 -5.54
CA TRP A 319 5.88 0.71 -4.80
C TRP A 319 4.42 0.62 -5.22
N LEU A 320 3.93 -0.61 -5.38
CA LEU A 320 2.52 -0.90 -5.66
C LEU A 320 1.86 -1.30 -4.35
N LEU A 321 0.88 -0.50 -3.91
CA LEU A 321 0.08 -0.79 -2.73
C LEU A 321 -1.33 -1.18 -3.18
N ASP A 322 -1.75 -2.40 -2.91
CA ASP A 322 -3.14 -2.82 -3.18
C ASP A 322 -4.00 -2.64 -1.92
N VAL A 323 -5.23 -2.15 -2.10
CA VAL A 323 -6.19 -1.90 -1.01
C VAL A 323 -7.47 -2.62 -1.39
N SER A 324 -7.85 -3.60 -0.58
CA SER A 324 -9.01 -4.49 -0.78
C SER A 324 -9.96 -4.43 0.40
#